data_AF-A0A2E1V618-F1
#
_entry.id   AF-A0A2E1V618-F1
#
_cell.length_a   1.000
_cell.length_b   1.000
_cell.length_c   1.000
_cell.angle_alpha   90.00
_cell.angle_beta   90.00
_cell.angle_gamma   90.00
#
_symmetry.space_group_name_H-M   'P 1'
#
loop_
_entity.id
_entity.type
_entity.pdbx_description
1 polymer ?
#
loop_
_entity_poly.entity_id
_entity_poly.type
_entity_poly.pdbx_seq_one_letter_code
_entity_poly.pdbx_strand_id
1 'polypeptide(L)'
;MFSSAIEPAERGGWLRLIRTKRIGPHSFWSLIERFGTALEALEALPELSIRGGAKNPLTPFSAERAEQEYRGLRDIGGSLITAADTVFPVLLRQINDPPPVLSILGNPELLPRPSIAMVGARNASTNGARFAGKLAQGLAAERFNVVSGLARGIDAAVHAATVKTGTVAVVAGGVDVIYPREHDDLYRAIIEDSVVIAEMPLGMQPTARHFPHRNRIIAGMSAATVVVEAAHRSGSLITARYAAD
;
A
#
# COMPACT_ATOMS: atom_id res chain seq x y z
N MET A 1 -16.77 -7.52 17.42
CA MET A 1 -15.65 -7.87 18.34
C MET A 1 -14.43 -8.13 17.48
N PHE A 2 -13.61 -7.11 17.24
CA PHE A 2 -12.36 -7.21 16.48
C PHE A 2 -11.21 -7.13 17.49
N SER A 3 -10.62 -8.26 17.86
CA SER A 3 -9.44 -8.32 18.75
C SER A 3 -8.74 -9.65 18.49
N SER A 4 -7.46 -9.74 18.17
CA SER A 4 -6.32 -9.03 18.77
C SER A 4 -5.96 -7.72 18.08
N ALA A 5 -6.46 -6.60 18.60
CA ALA A 5 -5.90 -5.31 18.27
C ALA A 5 -4.54 -5.20 18.96
N ILE A 6 -3.47 -5.06 18.18
CA ILE A 6 -2.17 -4.60 18.65
C ILE A 6 -2.35 -3.40 19.59
N GLU A 7 -1.70 -3.44 20.76
CA GLU A 7 -1.79 -2.35 21.74
C GLU A 7 -1.39 -1.01 21.10
N PRO A 8 -2.01 0.13 21.45
CA PRO A 8 -1.71 1.41 20.83
C PRO A 8 -0.22 1.79 20.86
N ALA A 9 0.47 1.48 21.95
CA ALA A 9 1.91 1.72 22.08
C ALA A 9 2.72 0.89 21.08
N GLU A 10 2.34 -0.37 20.90
CA GLU A 10 2.98 -1.29 19.95
C GLU A 10 2.68 -0.86 18.50
N ARG A 11 1.47 -0.35 18.19
CA ARG A 11 1.18 0.26 16.88
C ARG A 11 2.08 1.46 16.59
N GLY A 12 2.31 2.31 17.60
CA GLY A 12 3.29 3.39 17.51
C GLY A 12 4.71 2.87 17.29
N GLY A 13 5.07 1.77 17.96
CA GLY A 13 6.31 1.02 17.75
C GLY A 13 6.49 0.55 16.30
N TRP A 14 5.45 -0.04 15.71
CA TRP A 14 5.48 -0.51 14.32
C TRP A 14 5.76 0.63 13.35
N LEU A 15 5.04 1.75 13.47
CA LEU A 15 5.27 2.94 12.65
C LEU A 15 6.70 3.46 12.83
N ARG A 16 7.17 3.61 14.07
CA ARG A 16 8.54 4.08 14.33
C ARG A 16 9.60 3.16 13.75
N LEU A 17 9.42 1.85 13.88
CA LEU A 17 10.39 0.88 13.42
C LEU A 17 10.52 0.91 11.89
N ILE A 18 9.40 0.85 11.16
CA ILE A 18 9.42 0.89 9.69
C ILE A 18 9.80 2.26 9.12
N ARG A 19 9.60 3.36 9.87
CA ARG A 19 10.06 4.71 9.48
C ARG A 19 11.53 4.96 9.83
N THR A 20 12.19 4.06 10.55
CA THR A 20 13.61 4.20 10.87
C THR A 20 14.46 4.03 9.62
N LYS A 21 15.39 4.97 9.39
CA LYS A 21 16.24 4.95 8.19
C LYS A 21 16.98 3.61 8.07
N ARG A 22 16.98 3.04 6.86
CA ARG A 22 17.56 1.71 6.52
C ARG A 22 16.76 0.51 7.03
N ILE A 23 15.60 0.70 7.66
CA ILE A 23 14.66 -0.39 7.97
C ILE A 23 13.62 -0.42 6.86
N GLY A 24 13.64 -1.49 6.06
CA GLY A 24 12.56 -1.84 5.13
C GLY A 24 11.71 -2.99 5.67
N PRO A 25 10.66 -3.42 4.95
CA PRO A 25 9.79 -4.50 5.37
C PRO A 25 10.54 -5.78 5.76
N HIS A 26 11.51 -6.21 4.95
CA HIS A 26 12.35 -7.37 5.27
C HIS A 26 13.03 -7.26 6.64
N SER A 27 13.80 -6.18 6.85
CA SER A 27 14.47 -5.92 8.13
C SER A 27 13.47 -5.77 9.28
N PHE A 28 12.31 -5.18 9.04
CA PHE A 28 11.25 -5.04 10.04
C PHE A 28 10.82 -6.41 10.54
N TRP A 29 10.46 -7.33 9.64
CA TRP A 29 9.97 -8.65 10.04
C TRP A 29 11.05 -9.50 10.72
N SER A 30 12.31 -9.42 10.26
CA SER A 30 13.42 -10.07 10.95
C SER A 30 13.64 -9.53 12.38
N LEU A 31 13.36 -8.25 12.61
CA LEU A 31 13.45 -7.64 13.94
C LEU A 31 12.27 -8.08 14.82
N ILE A 32 11.05 -8.13 14.28
CA ILE A 32 9.88 -8.64 15.01
C ILE A 32 10.06 -10.12 15.38
N GLU A 33 10.53 -10.96 14.46
CA GLU A 33 10.81 -12.37 14.72
C GLU A 33 11.85 -12.55 15.83
N ARG A 34 12.88 -11.70 15.85
CA ARG A 34 13.97 -11.80 16.83
C ARG A 34 13.61 -11.27 18.21
N PHE A 35 12.87 -10.17 18.28
CA PHE A 35 12.64 -9.44 19.53
C PHE A 35 11.21 -9.59 20.07
N GLY A 36 10.27 -10.11 19.29
CA GLY A 36 8.87 -10.29 19.68
C GLY A 36 8.02 -9.05 19.41
N THR A 37 8.46 -7.87 19.88
CA THR A 37 7.73 -6.60 19.70
C THR A 37 8.55 -5.54 18.98
N ALA A 38 7.88 -4.57 18.35
CA ALA A 38 8.51 -3.42 17.74
C ALA A 38 9.16 -2.51 18.79
N LEU A 39 8.56 -2.39 19.98
CA LEU A 39 9.13 -1.62 21.08
C LEU A 39 10.48 -2.19 21.55
N GLU A 40 10.57 -3.50 21.78
CA GLU A 40 11.83 -4.17 22.15
C GLU A 40 12.85 -4.08 21.02
N ALA A 41 12.42 -4.24 19.76
CA ALA A 41 13.29 -4.06 18.60
C ALA A 41 13.87 -2.64 18.51
N LEU A 42 13.08 -1.59 18.80
CA LEU A 42 13.52 -0.20 18.78
C LEU A 42 14.58 0.08 19.86
N GLU A 43 14.43 -0.52 21.04
CA GLU A 43 15.41 -0.40 22.14
C GLU A 43 16.74 -1.07 21.78
N ALA A 44 16.69 -2.26 21.16
CA ALA A 44 17.89 -3.00 20.77
C ALA A 44 18.60 -2.45 19.51
N LEU A 45 17.89 -1.65 18.70
CA LEU A 45 18.34 -1.24 17.37
C LEU A 45 19.70 -0.50 17.33
N PRO A 46 19.99 0.47 18.24
CA PRO A 46 21.26 1.18 18.23
C PRO A 46 22.45 0.23 18.39
N GLU A 47 22.42 -0.65 19.39
CA GLU A 47 23.49 -1.63 19.64
C GLU A 47 23.62 -2.65 18.51
N LEU A 48 22.49 -3.19 18.04
CA LEU A 48 22.47 -4.17 16.96
C LEU A 48 23.13 -3.63 15.69
N SER A 49 22.86 -2.37 15.36
CA SER A 49 23.42 -1.74 14.16
C SER A 49 24.95 -1.60 14.22
N ILE A 50 25.51 -1.33 15.41
CA ILE A 50 26.96 -1.27 15.62
C ILE A 50 27.57 -2.67 15.45
N ARG A 51 26.97 -3.69 16.07
CA ARG A 51 27.42 -5.09 15.93
C ARG A 51 27.34 -5.58 14.48
N GLY A 52 26.37 -5.06 13.71
CA GLY A 52 26.23 -5.31 12.26
C GLY A 52 27.16 -4.49 11.37
N GLY A 53 28.14 -3.76 11.93
CA GLY A 53 29.16 -3.03 11.17
C GLY A 53 28.76 -1.61 10.74
N ALA A 54 27.68 -1.03 11.28
CA ALA A 54 27.37 0.36 11.03
C ALA A 54 28.38 1.28 11.73
N LYS A 55 28.93 2.26 10.99
CA LYS A 55 29.87 3.25 11.54
C LYS A 55 29.27 4.08 12.69
N ASN A 56 27.96 4.35 12.61
CA ASN A 56 27.19 5.07 13.61
C ASN A 56 25.92 4.28 13.95
N PRO A 57 25.47 4.29 15.21
CA PRO A 57 24.24 3.61 15.60
C PRO A 57 23.05 4.14 14.80
N LEU A 58 22.14 3.24 14.44
CA LEU A 58 20.83 3.61 13.94
C LEU A 58 20.07 4.35 15.03
N THR A 59 19.56 5.54 14.68
CA THR A 59 18.64 6.28 15.54
C THR A 59 17.22 5.90 15.18
N PRO A 60 16.45 5.31 16.11
CA PRO A 60 15.04 5.04 15.92
C PRO A 60 14.27 6.29 15.50
N PHE A 61 13.25 6.12 14.66
CA PHE A 61 12.32 7.20 14.36
C PHE A 61 11.66 7.70 15.65
N SER A 62 11.64 9.02 15.85
CA SER A 62 11.22 9.61 17.11
C SER A 62 9.73 9.38 17.35
N ALA A 63 9.35 9.21 18.62
CA ALA A 63 7.95 9.07 19.01
C ALA A 63 7.14 10.32 18.64
N GLU A 64 7.72 11.51 18.81
CA GLU A 64 7.10 12.77 18.42
C GLU A 64 6.77 12.84 16.92
N ARG A 65 7.70 12.43 16.04
CA ARG A 65 7.45 12.44 14.59
C ARG A 65 6.44 11.38 14.17
N ALA A 66 6.43 10.22 14.83
CA ALA A 66 5.42 9.18 14.59
C ALA A 66 4.03 9.68 14.99
N GLU A 67 3.92 10.36 16.13
CA GLU A 67 2.68 10.97 16.58
C GLU A 67 2.22 12.09 15.63
N GLN A 68 3.14 12.91 15.12
CA GLN A 68 2.84 13.93 14.10
C GLN A 68 2.32 13.29 12.80
N GLU A 69 2.93 12.22 12.31
CA GLU A 69 2.47 11.49 11.12
C GLU A 69 1.08 10.87 11.36
N TYR A 70 0.85 10.26 12.53
CA TYR A 70 -0.44 9.67 12.89
C TYR A 70 -1.54 10.72 12.99
N ARG A 71 -1.28 11.86 13.65
CA ARG A 71 -2.22 12.99 13.72
C ARG A 71 -2.51 13.58 12.36
N GLY A 72 -1.48 13.85 11.56
CA GLY A 72 -1.65 14.38 10.20
C GLY A 72 -2.51 13.48 9.33
N LEU A 73 -2.40 12.15 9.48
CA LEU A 73 -3.25 11.20 8.75
C LEU A 73 -4.71 11.28 9.21
N ARG A 74 -4.94 11.41 10.53
CA ARG A 74 -6.28 11.55 11.09
C ARG A 74 -6.95 12.88 10.70
N ASP A 75 -6.18 13.96 10.64
CA ASP A 75 -6.68 15.30 10.31
C ASP A 75 -7.23 15.36 8.87
N ILE A 76 -6.70 14.54 7.96
CA ILE A 76 -7.21 14.38 6.59
C ILE A 76 -8.25 13.26 6.45
N GLY A 77 -8.79 12.75 7.58
CA GLY A 77 -9.82 11.71 7.60
C GLY A 77 -9.31 10.28 7.38
N GLY A 78 -7.99 10.07 7.48
CA GLY A 78 -7.36 8.77 7.26
C GLY A 78 -7.14 7.94 8.52
N SER A 79 -6.72 6.71 8.31
CA SER A 79 -6.37 5.76 9.39
C SER A 79 -5.11 4.97 9.06
N LEU A 80 -4.33 4.65 10.09
CA LEU A 80 -3.17 3.79 9.99
C LEU A 80 -3.56 2.37 10.41
N ILE A 81 -3.40 1.40 9.52
CA ILE A 81 -3.53 -0.02 9.84
C ILE A 81 -2.16 -0.70 9.87
N THR A 82 -2.09 -1.81 10.57
CA THR A 82 -0.92 -2.68 10.67
C THR A 82 -1.24 -4.04 10.09
N ALA A 83 -0.23 -4.82 9.71
CA ALA A 83 -0.45 -6.21 9.28
C ALA A 83 -1.04 -7.12 10.40
N ALA A 84 -0.97 -6.71 11.66
CA ALA A 84 -1.65 -7.38 12.76
C ALA A 84 -3.18 -7.15 12.77
N ASP A 85 -3.68 -6.13 12.07
CA ASP A 85 -5.10 -5.80 12.09
C ASP A 85 -5.95 -6.77 11.26
N THR A 86 -7.17 -7.04 11.71
CA THR A 86 -8.13 -7.90 10.99
C THR A 86 -8.56 -7.32 9.65
N VAL A 87 -8.54 -5.99 9.53
CA VAL A 87 -8.90 -5.27 8.29
C VAL A 87 -7.81 -5.33 7.23
N PHE A 88 -6.58 -5.70 7.62
CA PHE A 88 -5.46 -5.81 6.68
C PHE A 88 -5.68 -6.99 5.71
N PRO A 89 -5.48 -6.82 4.39
CA PRO A 89 -5.77 -7.86 3.40
C PRO A 89 -5.01 -9.16 3.69
N VAL A 90 -5.73 -10.29 3.76
CA VAL A 90 -5.15 -11.59 4.13
C VAL A 90 -4.02 -12.00 3.18
N LEU A 91 -4.25 -11.90 1.86
CA LEU A 91 -3.24 -12.25 0.85
C LEU A 91 -2.01 -11.34 0.94
N LEU A 92 -2.20 -10.05 1.23
CA LEU A 92 -1.09 -9.11 1.35
C LEU A 92 -0.16 -9.46 2.52
N ARG A 93 -0.65 -10.16 3.55
CA ARG A 93 0.20 -10.64 4.66
C ARG A 93 1.09 -11.82 4.27
N GLN A 94 0.76 -12.51 3.19
CA GLN A 94 1.40 -13.76 2.80
C GLN A 94 2.55 -13.55 1.80
N ILE A 95 2.72 -12.34 1.26
CA ILE A 95 3.89 -12.04 0.43
C ILE A 95 5.17 -12.08 1.27
N ASN A 96 6.33 -12.26 0.63
CA ASN A 96 7.63 -12.36 1.31
C ASN A 96 7.94 -11.19 2.26
N ASP A 97 7.60 -9.97 1.83
CA ASP A 97 7.90 -8.73 2.54
C ASP A 97 6.61 -7.88 2.66
N PRO A 98 5.65 -8.28 3.52
CA PRO A 98 4.37 -7.57 3.63
C PRO A 98 4.60 -6.17 4.23
N PRO A 99 3.89 -5.13 3.78
CA PRO A 99 4.06 -3.80 4.36
C PRO A 99 3.60 -3.84 5.84
N PRO A 100 4.46 -3.48 6.81
CA PRO A 100 4.09 -3.56 8.22
C PRO A 100 2.91 -2.65 8.59
N VAL A 101 2.88 -1.47 7.96
CA VAL A 101 1.84 -0.46 8.16
C VAL A 101 1.35 0.08 6.81
N LEU A 102 0.08 0.46 6.75
CA LEU A 102 -0.53 1.14 5.62
C LEU A 102 -1.35 2.34 6.12
N SER A 103 -1.19 3.47 5.44
CA SER A 103 -2.08 4.62 5.56
C SER A 103 -3.27 4.44 4.62
N ILE A 104 -4.47 4.76 5.09
CA ILE A 104 -5.72 4.60 4.36
C ILE A 104 -6.48 5.92 4.31
N LEU A 105 -7.08 6.22 3.15
CA LEU A 105 -8.18 7.18 3.00
C LEU A 105 -9.39 6.49 2.35
N GLY A 106 -10.59 6.84 2.81
CA GLY A 106 -11.85 6.23 2.38
C GLY A 106 -12.28 5.04 3.24
N ASN A 107 -12.96 4.06 2.65
CA ASN A 107 -13.61 2.96 3.37
C ASN A 107 -12.69 1.73 3.57
N PRO A 108 -12.12 1.50 4.78
CA PRO A 108 -11.24 0.36 5.04
C PRO A 108 -11.97 -0.99 4.99
N GLU A 109 -13.30 -1.04 5.11
CA GLU A 109 -14.08 -2.28 5.06
C GLU A 109 -14.03 -2.98 3.69
N LEU A 110 -13.53 -2.29 2.66
CA LEU A 110 -13.24 -2.92 1.38
C LEU A 110 -12.02 -3.84 1.45
N LEU A 111 -11.00 -3.53 2.27
CA LEU A 111 -9.72 -4.23 2.24
C LEU A 111 -9.76 -5.74 2.51
N PRO A 112 -10.67 -6.27 3.34
CA PRO A 112 -10.82 -7.72 3.51
C PRO A 112 -11.49 -8.45 2.33
N ARG A 113 -12.14 -7.73 1.41
CA ARG A 113 -12.85 -8.36 0.29
C ARG A 113 -11.86 -8.97 -0.71
N PRO A 114 -12.20 -10.12 -1.33
CA PRO A 114 -11.40 -10.69 -2.41
C PRO A 114 -11.16 -9.66 -3.51
N SER A 115 -9.93 -9.63 -4.00
CA SER A 115 -9.43 -8.56 -4.85
C SER A 115 -8.80 -9.11 -6.12
N ILE A 116 -9.01 -8.43 -7.25
CA ILE A 116 -8.35 -8.72 -8.53
C ILE A 116 -7.52 -7.51 -8.93
N ALA A 117 -6.23 -7.71 -9.18
CA ALA A 117 -5.36 -6.67 -9.70
C ALA A 117 -5.65 -6.48 -11.19
N MET A 118 -5.89 -5.25 -11.62
CA MET A 118 -5.99 -4.90 -13.02
C MET A 118 -5.01 -3.78 -13.34
N VAL A 119 -4.05 -4.07 -14.22
CA VAL A 119 -2.96 -3.15 -14.56
C VAL A 119 -2.75 -3.10 -16.06
N GLY A 120 -2.12 -2.03 -16.55
CA GLY A 120 -1.74 -1.98 -17.95
C GLY A 120 -0.99 -0.72 -18.38
N ALA A 121 -1.06 -0.43 -19.67
CA ALA A 121 -0.33 0.64 -20.31
C ALA A 121 -0.77 2.02 -19.79
N ARG A 122 0.20 2.90 -19.55
CA ARG A 122 -0.05 4.31 -19.23
C ARG A 122 -0.57 5.11 -20.43
N ASN A 123 -0.14 4.73 -21.63
CA ASN A 123 -0.63 5.22 -22.90
C ASN A 123 -1.52 4.14 -23.53
N ALA A 124 -2.67 3.89 -22.92
CA ALA A 124 -3.60 2.86 -23.34
C ALA A 124 -4.37 3.26 -24.59
N SER A 125 -4.77 2.27 -25.40
CA SER A 125 -5.69 2.53 -26.50
C SER A 125 -7.10 2.82 -25.96
N THR A 126 -7.92 3.56 -26.71
CA THR A 126 -9.33 3.80 -26.34
C THR A 126 -10.10 2.48 -26.18
N ASN A 127 -9.79 1.48 -27.03
CA ASN A 127 -10.39 0.15 -26.94
C ASN A 127 -9.93 -0.59 -25.69
N GLY A 128 -8.63 -0.51 -25.35
CA GLY A 128 -8.05 -1.10 -24.16
C GLY A 128 -8.64 -0.53 -22.88
N ALA A 129 -8.75 0.80 -22.78
CA ALA A 129 -9.38 1.47 -21.65
C ALA A 129 -10.86 1.08 -21.49
N ARG A 130 -11.62 1.05 -22.59
CA ARG A 130 -13.03 0.63 -22.57
C ARG A 130 -13.18 -0.84 -22.15
N PHE A 131 -12.32 -1.71 -22.67
CA PHE A 131 -12.33 -3.12 -22.32
C PHE A 131 -11.97 -3.32 -20.83
N ALA A 132 -10.95 -2.62 -20.33
CA ALA A 132 -10.56 -2.66 -18.93
C ALA A 132 -11.71 -2.24 -18.02
N GLY A 133 -12.38 -1.12 -18.33
CA GLY A 133 -13.53 -0.66 -17.56
C GLY A 133 -14.68 -1.66 -17.54
N LYS A 134 -15.04 -2.25 -18.69
CA LYS A 134 -16.10 -3.27 -18.78
C LYS A 134 -15.76 -4.53 -17.98
N LEU A 135 -14.52 -5.00 -18.08
CA LEU A 135 -14.06 -6.17 -17.32
C LEU A 135 -14.06 -5.88 -15.81
N ALA A 136 -13.58 -4.70 -15.40
CA ALA A 136 -13.59 -4.27 -14.00
C ALA A 136 -15.00 -4.21 -13.42
N GLN A 137 -15.98 -3.70 -14.17
CA GLN A 137 -17.39 -3.69 -13.77
C GLN A 137 -17.96 -5.10 -13.60
N GLY A 138 -17.62 -6.02 -14.49
CA GLY A 138 -18.02 -7.43 -14.37
C GLY A 138 -17.47 -8.06 -13.08
N LEU A 139 -16.20 -7.83 -12.76
CA LEU A 139 -15.58 -8.32 -11.51
C LEU A 139 -16.24 -7.70 -10.27
N ALA A 140 -16.53 -6.39 -10.31
CA ALA A 140 -17.19 -5.70 -9.21
C ALA A 140 -18.64 -6.20 -9.00
N ALA A 141 -19.36 -6.55 -10.07
CA ALA A 141 -20.69 -7.16 -9.97
C ALA A 141 -20.65 -8.51 -9.24
N GLU A 142 -19.56 -9.26 -9.40
CA GLU A 142 -19.26 -10.51 -8.67
C GLU A 142 -18.65 -10.26 -7.27
N ARG A 143 -18.73 -9.02 -6.76
CA ARG A 143 -18.28 -8.61 -5.42
C ARG A 143 -16.76 -8.69 -5.19
N PHE A 144 -15.97 -8.77 -6.25
CA PHE A 144 -14.53 -8.54 -6.15
C PHE A 144 -14.24 -7.04 -6.05
N ASN A 145 -13.29 -6.66 -5.21
CA ASN A 145 -12.64 -5.36 -5.39
C ASN A 145 -11.76 -5.43 -6.64
N VAL A 146 -11.66 -4.30 -7.33
CA VAL A 146 -10.60 -4.13 -8.32
C VAL A 146 -9.49 -3.26 -7.74
N VAL A 147 -8.27 -3.78 -7.79
CA VAL A 147 -7.06 -3.14 -7.25
C VAL A 147 -6.20 -2.64 -8.39
N SER A 148 -5.79 -1.38 -8.32
CA SER A 148 -4.88 -0.81 -9.32
C SER A 148 -4.06 0.34 -8.74
N GLY A 149 -3.20 0.91 -9.58
CA GLY A 149 -2.17 1.83 -9.15
C GLY A 149 -2.47 3.31 -9.38
N LEU A 150 -3.69 3.68 -9.76
CA LEU A 150 -4.06 5.05 -10.13
C LEU A 150 -3.14 5.71 -11.19
N ALA A 151 -2.39 4.92 -11.96
CA ALA A 151 -1.61 5.45 -13.07
C ALA A 151 -2.52 5.90 -14.22
N ARG A 152 -1.98 6.65 -15.18
CA ARG A 152 -2.69 6.97 -16.43
C ARG A 152 -3.10 5.70 -17.17
N GLY A 153 -4.05 5.84 -18.10
CA GLY A 153 -4.44 4.76 -18.99
C GLY A 153 -5.30 3.71 -18.30
N ILE A 154 -4.87 2.44 -18.33
CA ILE A 154 -5.67 1.30 -17.86
C ILE A 154 -6.08 1.45 -16.39
N ASP A 155 -5.16 1.79 -15.49
CA ASP A 155 -5.45 1.93 -14.06
C ASP A 155 -6.58 2.96 -13.81
N ALA A 156 -6.51 4.13 -14.44
CA ALA A 156 -7.53 5.17 -14.32
C ALA A 156 -8.90 4.71 -14.86
N ALA A 157 -8.92 4.01 -16.01
CA ALA A 157 -10.15 3.50 -16.61
C ALA A 157 -10.84 2.46 -15.71
N VAL A 158 -10.05 1.59 -15.07
CA VAL A 158 -10.53 0.60 -14.11
C VAL A 158 -11.15 1.27 -12.89
N HIS A 159 -10.43 2.21 -12.26
CA HIS A 159 -10.93 2.90 -11.08
C HIS A 159 -12.19 3.71 -11.38
N ALA A 160 -12.20 4.47 -12.47
CA ALA A 160 -13.37 5.27 -12.87
C ALA A 160 -14.61 4.39 -13.09
N ALA A 161 -14.44 3.17 -13.62
CA ALA A 161 -15.53 2.25 -13.88
C ALA A 161 -16.07 1.56 -12.61
N THR A 162 -15.32 1.57 -11.50
CA THR A 162 -15.61 0.77 -10.28
C THR A 162 -15.66 1.59 -8.99
N VAL A 163 -15.51 2.92 -9.07
CA VAL A 163 -15.43 3.82 -7.91
C VAL A 163 -16.61 3.67 -6.94
N LYS A 164 -17.82 3.51 -7.47
CA LYS A 164 -19.05 3.35 -6.66
C LYS A 164 -19.31 1.92 -6.19
N THR A 165 -18.63 0.93 -6.76
CA THR A 165 -18.90 -0.50 -6.49
C THR A 165 -17.82 -1.16 -5.62
N GLY A 166 -16.64 -0.54 -5.55
CA GLY A 166 -15.53 -0.99 -4.71
C GLY A 166 -14.23 -1.10 -5.52
N THR A 167 -13.36 -0.11 -5.36
CA THR A 167 -12.00 -0.14 -5.89
C THR A 167 -10.97 0.18 -4.81
N VAL A 168 -9.77 -0.38 -4.95
CA VAL A 168 -8.63 -0.08 -4.08
C VAL A 168 -7.52 0.54 -4.94
N ALA A 169 -7.24 1.82 -4.72
CA ALA A 169 -6.09 2.48 -5.32
C ALA A 169 -4.88 2.36 -4.39
N VAL A 170 -3.81 1.75 -4.89
CA VAL A 170 -2.54 1.66 -4.16
C VAL A 170 -1.62 2.75 -4.69
N VAL A 171 -1.21 3.74 -3.91
CA VAL A 171 -0.36 4.85 -4.39
C VAL A 171 1.11 4.69 -4.02
N ALA A 172 2.00 5.29 -4.82
CA ALA A 172 3.46 5.17 -4.67
C ALA A 172 4.11 6.28 -3.81
N GLY A 173 3.35 7.33 -3.49
CA GLY A 173 3.75 8.39 -2.57
C GLY A 173 3.03 8.24 -1.23
N GLY A 174 3.06 9.29 -0.40
CA GLY A 174 2.16 9.40 0.75
C GLY A 174 0.70 9.34 0.31
N VAL A 175 -0.18 8.85 1.18
CA VAL A 175 -1.62 8.75 0.84
C VAL A 175 -2.22 10.12 0.54
N ASP A 176 -1.69 11.18 1.12
CA ASP A 176 -2.05 12.58 0.90
C ASP A 176 -1.46 13.20 -0.39
N VAL A 177 -0.63 12.46 -1.13
CA VAL A 177 0.04 12.95 -2.34
C VAL A 177 -0.59 12.38 -3.60
N ILE A 178 -1.37 13.22 -4.29
CA ILE A 178 -2.04 12.87 -5.55
C ILE A 178 -1.03 12.86 -6.70
N TYR A 179 -0.84 11.69 -7.31
CA TYR A 179 -0.01 11.52 -8.51
C TYR A 179 -0.60 10.46 -9.46
N PRO A 180 -0.78 10.77 -10.76
CA PRO A 180 -0.54 12.06 -11.40
C PRO A 180 -1.57 13.13 -10.98
N ARG A 181 -1.19 14.42 -11.01
CA ARG A 181 -2.05 15.53 -10.57
C ARG A 181 -3.39 15.62 -11.32
N GLU A 182 -3.41 15.19 -12.57
CA GLU A 182 -4.64 15.18 -13.40
C GLU A 182 -5.71 14.20 -12.91
N HIS A 183 -5.38 13.30 -11.96
CA HIS A 183 -6.34 12.38 -11.34
C HIS A 183 -6.93 12.91 -10.03
N ASP A 184 -6.85 14.22 -9.74
CA ASP A 184 -7.40 14.83 -8.53
C ASP A 184 -8.87 14.48 -8.32
N ASP A 185 -9.72 14.67 -9.34
CA ASP A 185 -11.15 14.36 -9.25
C ASP A 185 -11.42 12.86 -9.05
N LEU A 186 -10.67 12.00 -9.76
CA LEU A 186 -10.79 10.55 -9.61
C LEU A 186 -10.34 10.10 -8.22
N TYR A 187 -9.24 10.67 -7.71
CA TYR A 187 -8.75 10.41 -6.36
C TYR A 187 -9.82 10.78 -5.33
N ARG A 188 -10.42 11.96 -5.45
CA ARG A 188 -11.50 12.43 -4.57
C ARG A 188 -12.73 11.52 -4.62
N ALA A 189 -13.13 11.07 -5.81
CA ALA A 189 -14.22 10.11 -5.93
C ALA A 189 -13.90 8.77 -5.26
N ILE A 190 -12.64 8.30 -5.35
CA ILE A 190 -12.22 7.05 -4.69
C ILE A 190 -12.24 7.19 -3.18
N ILE A 191 -11.77 8.29 -2.59
CA ILE A 191 -11.83 8.44 -1.12
C ILE A 191 -13.27 8.60 -0.60
N GLU A 192 -14.20 9.03 -1.43
CA GLU A 192 -15.61 9.19 -1.05
C GLU A 192 -16.34 7.84 -1.00
N ASP A 193 -16.18 6.98 -2.01
CA ASP A 193 -16.97 5.75 -2.14
C ASP A 193 -16.16 4.44 -2.03
N SER A 194 -14.84 4.56 -2.01
CA SER A 194 -13.89 3.44 -2.14
C SER A 194 -12.68 3.67 -1.22
N VAL A 195 -11.50 3.15 -1.55
CA VAL A 195 -10.34 3.27 -0.67
C VAL A 195 -9.03 3.52 -1.43
N VAL A 196 -8.21 4.40 -0.88
CA VAL A 196 -6.83 4.63 -1.29
C VAL A 196 -5.90 4.17 -0.17
N ILE A 197 -4.86 3.42 -0.51
CA ILE A 197 -3.85 2.95 0.43
C ILE A 197 -2.44 3.34 0.01
N ALA A 198 -1.58 3.62 1.00
CA ALA A 198 -0.17 3.92 0.78
C ALA A 198 0.69 3.30 1.88
N GLU A 199 1.89 2.85 1.51
CA GLU A 199 2.91 2.41 2.47
C GLU A 199 3.86 3.55 2.88
N MET A 200 4.03 4.54 1.99
CA MET A 200 4.98 5.62 2.19
C MET A 200 4.47 6.64 3.22
N PRO A 201 5.39 7.36 3.90
CA PRO A 201 5.03 8.43 4.85
C PRO A 201 4.19 9.52 4.20
N LEU A 202 3.40 10.23 5.02
CA LEU A 202 2.69 11.42 4.58
C LEU A 202 3.63 12.46 3.96
N GLY A 203 3.12 13.18 2.95
CA GLY A 203 3.85 14.19 2.20
C GLY A 203 4.93 13.64 1.28
N MET A 204 5.19 12.32 1.26
CA MET A 204 6.25 11.75 0.43
C MET A 204 5.89 11.81 -1.05
N GLN A 205 6.66 12.58 -1.82
CA GLN A 205 6.54 12.60 -3.27
C GLN A 205 7.05 11.28 -3.88
N PRO A 206 6.31 10.66 -4.81
CA PRO A 206 6.74 9.44 -5.46
C PRO A 206 7.98 9.69 -6.33
N THR A 207 8.93 8.76 -6.28
CA THR A 207 10.10 8.71 -7.17
C THR A 207 10.02 7.46 -8.03
N ALA A 208 10.83 7.38 -9.10
CA ALA A 208 10.79 6.24 -10.04
C ALA A 208 10.89 4.87 -9.33
N ARG A 209 11.70 4.75 -8.27
CA ARG A 209 11.86 3.53 -7.47
C ARG A 209 10.63 3.14 -6.64
N HIS A 210 9.73 4.09 -6.33
CA HIS A 210 8.55 3.79 -5.52
C HIS A 210 7.46 3.07 -6.33
N PHE A 211 7.40 3.25 -7.65
CA PHE A 211 6.37 2.60 -8.47
C PHE A 211 6.54 1.08 -8.53
N PRO A 212 7.74 0.52 -8.82
CA PRO A 212 7.95 -0.94 -8.72
C PRO A 212 7.69 -1.45 -7.30
N HIS A 213 8.17 -0.74 -6.27
CA HIS A 213 7.95 -1.13 -4.88
C HIS A 213 6.47 -1.23 -4.52
N ARG A 214 5.66 -0.25 -4.94
CA ARG A 214 4.21 -0.25 -4.76
C ARG A 214 3.53 -1.44 -5.45
N ASN A 215 4.01 -1.86 -6.62
CA ASN A 215 3.35 -2.89 -7.41
C ASN A 215 3.27 -4.25 -6.70
N ARG A 216 4.19 -4.55 -5.77
CA ARG A 216 4.11 -5.77 -4.94
C ARG A 216 2.85 -5.78 -4.05
N ILE A 217 2.37 -4.62 -3.64
CA ILE A 217 1.15 -4.49 -2.83
C ILE A 217 -0.08 -4.76 -3.70
N ILE A 218 -0.10 -4.22 -4.93
CA ILE A 218 -1.18 -4.48 -5.89
C ILE A 218 -1.31 -5.98 -6.17
N ALA A 219 -0.20 -6.62 -6.53
CA ALA A 219 -0.17 -8.06 -6.79
C ALA A 219 -0.49 -8.86 -5.52
N GLY A 220 0.21 -8.55 -4.42
CA GLY A 220 0.15 -9.29 -3.17
C GLY A 220 -1.21 -9.30 -2.48
N MET A 221 -2.01 -8.24 -2.64
CA MET A 221 -3.36 -8.22 -2.07
C MET A 221 -4.42 -8.88 -2.96
N SER A 222 -4.04 -9.32 -4.17
CA SER A 222 -4.97 -9.79 -5.20
C SER A 222 -4.86 -11.29 -5.43
N ALA A 223 -6.00 -11.96 -5.62
CA ALA A 223 -6.04 -13.39 -5.92
C ALA A 223 -5.60 -13.71 -7.36
N ALA A 224 -5.69 -12.72 -8.26
CA ALA A 224 -5.20 -12.81 -9.62
C ALA A 224 -4.79 -11.42 -10.14
N THR A 225 -3.92 -11.40 -11.14
CA THR A 225 -3.51 -10.17 -11.85
C THR A 225 -3.87 -10.26 -13.33
N VAL A 226 -4.64 -9.29 -13.80
CA VAL A 226 -5.00 -9.12 -15.21
C VAL A 226 -4.18 -7.98 -15.80
N VAL A 227 -3.36 -8.30 -16.80
CA VAL A 227 -2.65 -7.32 -17.62
C VAL A 227 -3.46 -7.05 -18.88
N VAL A 228 -4.09 -5.89 -18.98
CA VAL A 228 -5.00 -5.59 -20.10
C VAL A 228 -4.25 -5.23 -21.38
N GLU A 229 -3.32 -4.29 -21.27
CA GLU A 229 -2.44 -3.87 -22.36
C GLU A 229 -1.05 -3.63 -21.78
N ALA A 230 0.00 -4.10 -22.45
CA ALA A 230 1.37 -3.85 -22.04
C ALA A 230 2.31 -3.77 -23.25
N ALA A 231 3.01 -2.65 -23.39
CA ALA A 231 4.14 -2.57 -24.29
C ALA A 231 5.33 -3.37 -23.74
N HIS A 232 6.29 -3.72 -24.61
CA HIS A 232 7.55 -4.34 -24.19
C HIS A 232 8.26 -3.42 -23.17
N ARG A 233 8.71 -3.98 -22.03
CA ARG A 233 9.27 -3.27 -20.86
C ARG A 233 8.29 -2.34 -20.11
N SER A 234 6.98 -2.54 -20.24
CA SER A 234 5.98 -1.82 -19.44
C SER A 234 6.13 -2.11 -17.93
N GLY A 235 5.91 -1.10 -17.09
CA GLY A 235 5.85 -1.26 -15.63
C GLY A 235 4.73 -2.20 -15.17
N SER A 236 3.68 -2.41 -15.97
CA SER A 236 2.64 -3.42 -15.69
C SER A 236 3.17 -4.86 -15.70
N LEU A 237 4.23 -5.15 -16.48
CA LEU A 237 4.89 -6.45 -16.50
C LEU A 237 5.68 -6.73 -15.21
N ILE A 238 6.02 -5.68 -14.46
CA ILE A 238 6.63 -5.84 -13.12
C ILE A 238 5.58 -6.38 -12.16
N THR A 239 4.35 -5.86 -12.21
CA THR A 239 3.24 -6.39 -11.38
C THR A 239 2.94 -7.85 -11.71
N ALA A 240 2.93 -8.22 -13.00
CA ALA A 240 2.74 -9.61 -13.41
C ALA A 240 3.84 -10.54 -12.88
N ARG A 241 5.07 -10.05 -12.75
CA ARG A 241 6.18 -10.80 -12.15
C ARG A 241 5.98 -11.02 -10.66
N TYR A 242 5.63 -9.97 -9.92
CA TYR A 242 5.27 -10.08 -8.50
C TYR A 242 4.07 -11.00 -8.24
N ALA A 243 3.16 -11.15 -9.21
CA ALA A 243 2.03 -12.06 -9.08
C ALA A 243 2.40 -13.54 -9.33
N ALA A 244 3.55 -13.79 -9.97
CA ALA A 244 4.04 -15.13 -10.27
C ALA A 244 5.03 -15.64 -9.20
N ASP A 245 5.63 -14.72 -8.43
CA ASP A 245 6.53 -14.98 -7.31
C ASP A 245 5.74 -15.29 -6.02
#